data_AF-A0A0C3P0U4-F1
#
_entry.id   AF-A0A0C3P0U4-F1
#
_cell.length_a   1.000
_cell.length_b   1.000
_cell.length_c   1.000
_cell.angle_alpha   90.00
_cell.angle_beta   90.00
_cell.angle_gamma   90.00
#
_symmetry.space_group_name_H-M   'P 1'
#
loop_
_entity.id
_entity.type
_entity.pdbx_description
1 polymer ?
#
loop_
_entity_poly.entity_id
_entity_poly.type
_entity_poly.pdbx_seq_one_letter_code
_entity_poly.pdbx_strand_id
1 'polypeptide(L)'
;MIVTSEKLPQTRGCTEDAGEAPIEESHQPANTPTGDSKNDELDDNPPAYNDHAQDTMILRGTQSAADTHSKPKGNPTNYLSVVGSHSPIKGTYVIDPSMHVPSSYLPPLGEGETEGDRKNLHLHTRDGSVDVDIWLVGRQEHSDIRKRRTTLHVSSRDGSIAIKVHAIDAIQPFFLDVFTRDGRITVLLPRSFHGPVALTSRDGSCTLSDELLCNSTPLGVADHTTRFFVGDFSAMPDFASQWEGYELKAETRDGRVRVKYVDEDGQSGPKLGLFSRIFSK
;
A
#
# COMPACT_ATOMS: atom_id res chain seq x y z
N MET A 1 -51.81 24.12 1.05
CA MET A 1 -50.85 22.99 1.12
C MET A 1 -50.63 22.69 2.59
N ILE A 2 -51.19 21.58 3.06
CA ILE A 2 -51.19 21.19 4.47
C ILE A 2 -49.90 20.42 4.72
N VAL A 3 -49.03 20.94 5.59
CA VAL A 3 -47.79 20.29 6.01
C VAL A 3 -48.05 19.63 7.36
N THR A 4 -48.18 18.31 7.37
CA THR A 4 -48.23 17.48 8.57
C THR A 4 -46.81 17.16 9.03
N SER A 5 -46.50 17.55 10.26
CA SER A 5 -45.23 17.29 10.95
C SER A 5 -45.35 15.99 11.74
N GLU A 6 -44.56 14.97 11.38
CA GLU A 6 -44.43 13.73 12.15
C GLU A 6 -43.24 13.82 13.10
N LYS A 7 -43.51 13.50 14.37
CA LYS A 7 -42.63 13.63 15.53
C LYS A 7 -42.07 12.24 15.87
N LEU A 8 -40.75 12.07 15.80
CA LEU A 8 -40.06 10.83 16.18
C LEU A 8 -40.11 10.56 17.71
N PRO A 9 -40.17 9.29 18.14
CA PRO A 9 -40.14 8.92 19.55
C PRO A 9 -38.71 8.88 20.12
N GLN A 10 -38.62 9.39 21.36
CA GLN A 10 -37.44 9.33 22.22
C GLN A 10 -37.22 7.90 22.75
N THR A 11 -36.04 7.35 22.54
CA THR A 11 -35.60 6.10 23.17
C THR A 11 -34.85 6.38 24.47
N ARG A 12 -35.21 5.59 25.49
CA ARG A 12 -34.80 5.65 26.88
C ARG A 12 -33.36 5.21 27.10
N GLY A 13 -32.73 5.82 28.10
CA GLY A 13 -31.40 5.48 28.58
C GLY A 13 -31.31 4.10 29.22
N CYS A 14 -30.14 3.49 29.08
CA CYS A 14 -29.70 2.35 29.86
C CYS A 14 -28.65 2.82 30.87
N THR A 15 -28.95 2.49 32.12
CA THR A 15 -28.18 2.69 33.34
C THR A 15 -26.93 1.84 33.39
N GLU A 16 -26.01 2.37 34.18
CA GLU A 16 -24.75 1.83 34.68
C GLU A 16 -24.90 0.42 35.25
N ASP A 17 -23.90 -0.44 35.03
CA ASP A 17 -23.57 -1.49 35.97
C ASP A 17 -22.05 -1.65 36.07
N ALA A 18 -21.57 -1.59 37.31
CA ALA A 18 -20.19 -1.64 37.71
C ALA A 18 -19.89 -3.07 38.17
N GLY A 19 -18.96 -3.74 37.48
CA GLY A 19 -18.56 -5.11 37.77
C GLY A 19 -17.04 -5.23 37.91
N GLU A 20 -16.58 -4.92 39.12
CA GLU A 20 -15.58 -5.63 39.93
C GLU A 20 -14.56 -6.55 39.23
N ALA A 21 -13.28 -6.20 39.38
CA ALA A 21 -12.12 -6.98 38.97
C ALA A 21 -11.71 -8.03 40.03
N PRO A 22 -11.22 -9.22 39.63
CA PRO A 22 -10.42 -10.07 40.51
C PRO A 22 -8.91 -9.93 40.22
N ILE A 23 -8.19 -10.05 41.33
CA ILE A 23 -6.74 -10.02 41.52
C ILE A 23 -6.23 -11.46 41.37
N GLU A 24 -5.25 -11.71 40.51
CA GLU A 24 -4.44 -12.94 40.52
C GLU A 24 -3.01 -12.55 40.11
N GLU A 25 -2.08 -12.39 41.05
CA GLU A 25 -1.30 -13.40 41.75
C GLU A 25 0.02 -13.72 41.02
N SER A 26 1.07 -13.15 41.61
CA SER A 26 2.47 -13.26 41.26
C SER A 26 3.00 -14.68 41.41
N HIS A 27 3.57 -15.25 40.35
CA HIS A 27 4.47 -16.40 40.46
C HIS A 27 5.73 -16.15 39.61
N GLN A 28 6.80 -15.74 40.28
CA GLN A 28 8.17 -15.90 39.80
C GLN A 28 8.59 -17.35 40.02
N PRO A 29 9.39 -17.92 39.11
CA PRO A 29 10.49 -18.76 39.56
C PRO A 29 11.83 -18.25 39.03
N ALA A 30 12.71 -17.95 39.97
CA ALA A 30 14.15 -18.00 39.76
C ALA A 30 14.57 -19.45 39.47
N ASN A 31 15.52 -19.65 38.54
CA ASN A 31 16.59 -20.65 38.65
C ASN A 31 17.62 -20.44 37.53
N THR A 32 18.84 -20.10 37.94
CA THR A 32 20.10 -20.30 37.20
C THR A 32 20.44 -21.80 37.25
N PRO A 33 21.15 -22.38 36.25
CA PRO A 33 22.60 -22.51 36.45
C PRO A 33 23.47 -22.48 35.18
N THR A 34 24.69 -22.03 35.44
CA THR A 34 25.97 -22.21 34.74
C THR A 34 26.14 -23.58 34.07
N GLY A 35 26.58 -23.58 32.81
CA GLY A 35 26.99 -24.77 32.06
C GLY A 35 28.05 -24.40 31.03
N ASP A 36 29.30 -24.41 31.48
CA ASP A 36 30.52 -24.28 30.70
C ASP A 36 30.77 -25.60 29.96
N SER A 37 30.94 -25.57 28.64
CA SER A 37 31.41 -26.73 27.85
C SER A 37 32.11 -26.26 26.58
N LYS A 38 33.44 -26.29 26.67
CA LYS A 38 34.38 -26.49 25.56
C LYS A 38 33.99 -27.77 24.80
N ASN A 39 34.17 -27.76 23.48
CA ASN A 39 34.91 -28.79 22.74
C ASN A 39 34.94 -28.47 21.23
N ASP A 40 36.15 -28.53 20.69
CA ASP A 40 36.57 -29.09 19.40
C ASP A 40 35.92 -28.48 18.13
N GLU A 41 36.58 -27.59 17.39
CA GLU A 41 37.79 -27.83 16.57
C GLU A 41 37.69 -29.11 15.73
N LEU A 42 37.05 -28.99 14.56
CA LEU A 42 37.38 -29.81 13.40
C LEU A 42 37.13 -29.00 12.12
N ASP A 43 38.24 -28.57 11.55
CA ASP A 43 38.41 -28.16 10.16
C ASP A 43 37.76 -29.17 9.20
N ASP A 44 36.86 -28.69 8.35
CA ASP A 44 36.57 -29.36 7.08
C ASP A 44 36.30 -28.29 6.01
N ASN A 45 37.38 -27.56 5.65
CA ASN A 45 37.40 -26.69 4.49
C ASN A 45 37.42 -27.56 3.22
N PRO A 46 36.39 -27.51 2.35
CA PRO A 46 36.45 -28.20 1.07
C PRO A 46 37.52 -27.57 0.15
N PRO A 47 38.11 -28.37 -0.75
CA PRO A 47 39.23 -27.95 -1.59
C PRO A 47 38.85 -26.79 -2.53
N ALA A 48 39.74 -25.80 -2.59
CA ALA A 48 39.72 -24.74 -3.59
C ALA A 48 39.96 -25.35 -4.98
N TYR A 49 38.95 -25.28 -5.86
CA TYR A 49 39.12 -25.56 -7.28
C TYR A 49 39.47 -24.25 -8.00
N ASN A 50 40.75 -24.15 -8.39
CA ASN A 50 41.25 -23.14 -9.31
C ASN A 50 40.80 -23.40 -10.75
N ASP A 51 40.58 -22.28 -11.43
CA ASP A 51 40.87 -22.00 -12.85
C ASP A 51 40.49 -23.02 -13.92
N HIS A 52 39.40 -22.72 -14.62
CA HIS A 52 39.41 -22.79 -16.07
C HIS A 52 38.90 -21.49 -16.69
N ALA A 53 39.86 -20.70 -17.19
CA ALA A 53 39.64 -19.74 -18.24
C ALA A 53 39.24 -20.47 -19.53
N GLN A 54 38.05 -20.18 -20.06
CA GLN A 54 37.84 -20.12 -21.51
C GLN A 54 36.99 -18.90 -21.87
N ASP A 55 37.74 -17.91 -22.30
CA ASP A 55 37.37 -16.76 -23.11
C ASP A 55 36.42 -17.18 -24.23
N THR A 56 35.15 -16.76 -24.15
CA THR A 56 34.24 -16.77 -25.30
C THR A 56 33.64 -15.38 -25.44
N MET A 57 34.29 -14.56 -26.25
CA MET A 57 33.78 -13.30 -26.75
C MET A 57 32.48 -13.54 -27.54
N ILE A 58 31.32 -13.34 -26.91
CA ILE A 58 30.05 -13.20 -27.63
C ILE A 58 29.45 -11.83 -27.34
N LEU A 59 29.55 -10.99 -28.37
CA LEU A 59 28.65 -9.93 -28.79
C LEU A 59 28.07 -9.06 -27.67
N ARG A 60 28.78 -7.94 -27.50
CA ARG A 60 28.32 -6.63 -27.04
C ARG A 60 27.02 -6.24 -27.77
N GLY A 61 25.91 -6.81 -27.34
CA GLY A 61 24.58 -6.29 -27.61
C GLY A 61 24.51 -4.92 -26.95
N THR A 62 24.38 -3.88 -27.76
CA THR A 62 23.94 -2.55 -27.35
C THR A 62 22.75 -2.69 -26.42
N GLN A 63 23.00 -2.60 -25.12
CA GLN A 63 21.98 -2.36 -24.11
C GLN A 63 21.39 -1.01 -24.47
N SER A 64 20.23 -1.06 -25.12
CA SER A 64 19.42 0.10 -25.41
C SER A 64 19.09 0.75 -24.07
N ALA A 65 19.78 1.86 -23.78
CA ALA A 65 19.45 2.76 -22.70
C ALA A 65 18.03 3.32 -22.94
N ALA A 66 17.04 2.75 -22.29
CA ALA A 66 15.68 3.27 -22.15
C ALA A 66 15.10 2.54 -20.91
N ASP A 67 14.65 3.17 -19.83
CA ASP A 67 14.16 4.52 -19.65
C ASP A 67 14.83 5.18 -18.45
N THR A 68 15.63 6.22 -18.69
CA THR A 68 15.76 7.29 -17.71
C THR A 68 14.37 7.84 -17.47
N HIS A 69 13.80 7.63 -16.27
CA HIS A 69 12.56 8.24 -15.80
C HIS A 69 12.49 9.70 -16.26
N SER A 70 11.76 9.96 -17.36
CA SER A 70 11.62 11.33 -17.84
C SER A 70 10.90 12.08 -16.74
N LYS A 71 11.56 13.10 -16.18
CA LYS A 71 11.01 13.96 -15.13
C LYS A 71 9.55 14.28 -15.45
N PRO A 72 8.60 14.07 -14.52
CA PRO A 72 7.19 14.24 -14.82
C PRO A 72 6.92 15.65 -15.31
N LYS A 73 6.08 15.75 -16.35
CA LYS A 73 5.61 17.04 -16.87
C LYS A 73 4.47 17.52 -15.98
N GLY A 74 4.75 18.45 -15.08
CA GLY A 74 3.74 19.05 -14.21
C GLY A 74 4.38 19.84 -13.08
N ASN A 75 3.65 20.81 -12.54
CA ASN A 75 4.06 21.50 -11.33
C ASN A 75 3.68 20.61 -10.13
N PRO A 76 4.62 20.34 -9.21
CA PRO A 76 4.29 19.68 -7.95
C PRO A 76 3.23 20.46 -7.18
N THR A 77 2.35 19.74 -6.50
CA THR A 77 1.31 20.30 -5.64
C THR A 77 1.12 19.46 -4.38
N ASN A 78 0.29 19.92 -3.45
CA ASN A 78 -0.14 19.18 -2.29
C ASN A 78 -1.62 19.46 -2.01
N TYR A 79 -2.29 18.56 -1.30
CA TYR A 79 -3.71 18.67 -0.94
C TYR A 79 -4.65 18.90 -2.13
N LEU A 80 -4.40 18.21 -3.23
CA LEU A 80 -5.23 18.31 -4.43
C LEU A 80 -6.52 17.50 -4.28
N SER A 81 -7.67 18.11 -4.56
CA SER A 81 -8.96 17.43 -4.62
C SER A 81 -9.63 17.63 -5.98
N VAL A 82 -9.96 16.52 -6.65
CA VAL A 82 -10.68 16.51 -7.93
C VAL A 82 -11.92 15.64 -7.76
N VAL A 83 -13.09 16.24 -7.91
CA VAL A 83 -14.39 15.57 -7.75
C VAL A 83 -15.21 15.78 -9.01
N GLY A 84 -15.70 14.68 -9.60
CA GLY A 84 -16.58 14.69 -10.77
C GLY A 84 -17.79 13.79 -10.59
N SER A 85 -18.86 13.99 -11.38
CA SER A 85 -20.02 13.08 -11.36
C SER A 85 -19.89 11.99 -12.41
N HIS A 86 -19.70 12.35 -13.68
CA HIS A 86 -19.74 11.39 -14.79
C HIS A 86 -18.48 11.43 -15.65
N SER A 87 -17.62 12.41 -15.42
CA SER A 87 -16.42 12.61 -16.21
C SER A 87 -15.32 11.65 -15.76
N PRO A 88 -14.58 11.05 -16.70
CA PRO A 88 -13.38 10.32 -16.35
C PRO A 88 -12.32 11.28 -15.81
N ILE A 89 -11.54 10.83 -14.82
CA ILE A 89 -10.38 11.54 -14.31
C ILE A 89 -9.16 10.91 -14.94
N LYS A 90 -8.40 11.69 -15.71
CA LYS A 90 -7.20 11.24 -16.41
C LYS A 90 -6.05 12.21 -16.21
N GLY A 91 -4.84 11.69 -16.24
CA GLY A 91 -3.63 12.50 -16.36
C GLY A 91 -2.56 12.14 -15.36
N THR A 92 -1.60 13.05 -15.23
CA THR A 92 -0.42 12.88 -14.37
C THR A 92 -0.48 13.89 -13.23
N TYR A 93 -0.31 13.43 -12.00
CA TYR A 93 -0.34 14.24 -10.79
C TYR A 93 1.00 14.14 -10.07
N VAL A 94 1.66 15.28 -9.85
CA VAL A 94 2.93 15.34 -9.13
C VAL A 94 2.66 15.86 -7.72
N ILE A 95 2.83 15.01 -6.71
CA ILE A 95 2.53 15.31 -5.31
C ILE A 95 3.84 15.50 -4.54
N ASP A 96 4.02 16.69 -3.97
CA ASP A 96 5.10 17.01 -3.03
C ASP A 96 4.48 17.26 -1.64
N PRO A 97 4.51 16.26 -0.73
CA PRO A 97 3.92 16.38 0.60
C PRO A 97 4.55 17.47 1.46
N SER A 98 5.77 17.92 1.13
CA SER A 98 6.47 19.00 1.84
C SER A 98 6.04 20.39 1.38
N MET A 99 5.27 20.49 0.28
CA MET A 99 4.81 21.76 -0.23
C MET A 99 3.78 22.39 0.71
N HIS A 100 4.09 23.61 1.17
CA HIS A 100 3.15 24.42 1.93
C HIS A 100 2.13 25.06 0.99
N VAL A 101 0.85 24.84 1.29
CA VAL A 101 -0.28 25.45 0.58
C VAL A 101 -1.02 26.35 1.57
N PRO A 102 -1.20 27.65 1.27
CA PRO A 102 -1.93 28.54 2.16
C PRO A 102 -3.37 28.06 2.38
N SER A 103 -3.88 28.18 3.60
CA SER A 103 -5.19 27.64 4.00
C SER A 103 -6.35 28.14 3.14
N SER A 104 -6.27 29.35 2.59
CA SER A 104 -7.27 29.91 1.67
C SER A 104 -7.39 29.17 0.32
N TYR A 105 -6.38 28.37 -0.04
CA TYR A 105 -6.35 27.59 -1.28
C TYR A 105 -6.59 26.09 -1.04
N LEU A 106 -6.70 25.67 0.22
CA LEU A 106 -6.98 24.28 0.53
C LEU A 106 -8.44 23.95 0.17
N PRO A 107 -8.71 22.73 -0.33
CA PRO A 107 -10.08 22.25 -0.50
C PRO A 107 -10.87 22.38 0.82
N PRO A 108 -12.20 22.57 0.78
CA PRO A 108 -13.00 22.47 1.99
C PRO A 108 -12.89 21.07 2.60
N LEU A 109 -12.91 20.99 3.92
CA LEU A 109 -12.98 19.72 4.65
C LEU A 109 -14.40 19.14 4.54
N GLY A 110 -14.49 17.81 4.50
CA GLY A 110 -15.75 17.11 4.66
C GLY A 110 -16.35 17.28 6.05
N GLU A 111 -17.62 16.91 6.21
CA GLU A 111 -18.27 16.91 7.52
C GLU A 111 -17.53 15.95 8.49
N GLY A 112 -17.08 16.49 9.63
CA GLY A 112 -16.32 15.75 10.63
C GLY A 112 -14.85 15.49 10.28
N GLU A 113 -14.38 15.92 9.10
CA GLU A 113 -12.98 15.83 8.72
C GLU A 113 -12.19 16.95 9.41
N THR A 114 -11.03 16.61 9.98
CA THR A 114 -10.10 17.61 10.53
C THR A 114 -9.00 17.95 9.53
N GLU A 115 -8.22 19.02 9.78
CA GLU A 115 -6.98 19.27 9.02
C GLU A 115 -5.97 18.12 9.15
N GLY A 116 -6.07 17.35 10.24
CA GLY A 116 -5.46 16.05 10.35
C GLY A 116 -5.94 15.17 9.20
N ASP A 117 -7.21 14.91 9.01
CA ASP A 117 -7.65 13.86 8.08
C ASP A 117 -7.46 14.17 6.58
N ARG A 118 -7.16 15.43 6.25
CA ARG A 118 -6.95 15.93 4.89
C ARG A 118 -5.95 15.10 4.08
N LYS A 119 -6.39 14.67 2.89
CA LYS A 119 -5.56 13.89 1.96
C LYS A 119 -4.63 14.76 1.13
N ASN A 120 -3.43 14.28 0.85
CA ASN A 120 -2.49 14.94 -0.07
C ASN A 120 -3.01 14.87 -1.52
N LEU A 121 -3.75 13.81 -1.85
CA LEU A 121 -4.49 13.67 -3.11
C LEU A 121 -5.83 12.99 -2.86
N HIS A 122 -6.90 13.59 -3.37
CA HIS A 122 -8.26 13.07 -3.33
C HIS A 122 -8.87 13.12 -4.73
N LEU A 123 -9.09 11.96 -5.35
CA LEU A 123 -9.73 11.83 -6.65
C LEU A 123 -11.03 11.06 -6.49
N HIS A 124 -12.15 11.65 -6.86
CA HIS A 124 -13.46 11.02 -6.76
C HIS A 124 -14.28 11.23 -8.04
N THR A 125 -14.91 10.16 -8.52
CA THR A 125 -15.96 10.27 -9.53
C THR A 125 -17.12 9.34 -9.21
N ARG A 126 -18.35 9.65 -9.66
CA ARG A 126 -19.47 8.73 -9.45
C ARG A 126 -19.46 7.64 -10.53
N ASP A 127 -19.59 8.02 -11.79
CA ASP A 127 -19.73 7.07 -12.90
C ASP A 127 -18.54 7.11 -13.87
N GLY A 128 -17.54 7.95 -13.60
CA GLY A 128 -16.32 8.05 -14.41
C GLY A 128 -15.31 6.96 -14.09
N SER A 129 -14.44 6.66 -15.06
CA SER A 129 -13.20 5.91 -14.78
C SER A 129 -12.11 6.85 -14.24
N VAL A 130 -11.17 6.29 -13.50
CA VAL A 130 -9.95 6.99 -13.09
C VAL A 130 -8.75 6.28 -13.72
N ASP A 131 -7.94 7.00 -14.47
CA ASP A 131 -6.74 6.46 -15.15
C ASP A 131 -5.59 7.47 -15.01
N VAL A 132 -4.75 7.26 -14.01
CA VAL A 132 -3.81 8.29 -13.52
C VAL A 132 -2.43 7.77 -13.21
N ASP A 133 -1.44 8.61 -13.49
CA ASP A 133 -0.06 8.45 -13.05
C ASP A 133 0.22 9.42 -11.91
N ILE A 134 0.57 8.90 -10.74
CA ILE A 134 0.88 9.67 -9.54
C ILE A 134 2.39 9.62 -9.33
N TRP A 135 3.04 10.78 -9.34
CA TRP A 135 4.46 10.92 -9.02
C TRP A 135 4.60 11.52 -7.63
N LEU A 136 5.16 10.73 -6.70
CA LEU A 136 5.47 11.18 -5.36
C LEU A 136 6.90 11.74 -5.34
N VAL A 137 7.02 12.99 -4.90
CA VAL A 137 8.31 13.67 -4.78
C VAL A 137 8.81 13.52 -3.36
N GLY A 138 9.97 12.88 -3.22
CA GLY A 138 10.72 12.83 -1.97
C GLY A 138 11.57 14.09 -1.79
N ARG A 139 11.81 14.48 -0.54
CA ARG A 139 12.88 15.41 -0.20
C ARG A 139 13.73 14.79 0.88
N GLN A 140 15.02 14.72 0.62
CA GLN A 140 16.03 14.36 1.60
C GLN A 140 16.15 15.54 2.58
N GLU A 141 15.39 15.51 3.66
CA GLU A 141 15.59 16.45 4.77
C GLU A 141 16.11 15.70 5.98
N HIS A 142 17.10 16.32 6.63
CA HIS A 142 17.81 15.84 7.82
C HIS A 142 17.05 16.11 9.13
N SER A 143 15.72 16.20 9.13
CA SER A 143 14.96 16.58 10.33
C SER A 143 14.09 15.44 10.87
N ASP A 144 14.30 15.14 12.16
CA ASP A 144 13.61 14.11 12.97
C ASP A 144 12.14 14.43 13.30
N ILE A 145 11.52 15.39 12.59
CA ILE A 145 10.11 15.69 12.80
C ILE A 145 9.34 14.53 12.18
N ARG A 146 8.65 13.73 13.02
CA ARG A 146 7.79 12.60 12.63
C ARG A 146 6.98 12.95 11.39
N LYS A 147 7.49 12.59 10.22
CA LYS A 147 6.90 13.01 8.96
C LYS A 147 5.68 12.15 8.73
N ARG A 148 4.54 12.80 8.71
CA ARG A 148 3.26 12.16 8.49
C ARG A 148 3.23 11.54 7.10
N ARG A 149 2.78 10.28 7.00
CA ARG A 149 2.66 9.56 5.74
C ARG A 149 1.87 10.35 4.70
N THR A 150 2.28 10.25 3.43
CA THR A 150 1.52 10.82 2.31
C THR A 150 0.23 10.03 2.14
N THR A 151 -0.93 10.69 2.17
CA THR A 151 -2.23 10.02 2.05
C THR A 151 -2.89 10.31 0.71
N LEU A 152 -3.21 9.25 -0.03
CA LEU A 152 -3.81 9.29 -1.36
C LEU A 152 -5.14 8.54 -1.30
N HIS A 153 -6.22 9.16 -1.75
CA HIS A 153 -7.52 8.51 -1.88
C HIS A 153 -8.02 8.62 -3.32
N VAL A 154 -8.38 7.49 -3.91
CA VAL A 154 -8.90 7.41 -5.27
C VAL A 154 -10.16 6.55 -5.26
N SER A 155 -11.29 7.12 -5.65
CA SER A 155 -12.54 6.38 -5.68
C SER A 155 -13.42 6.64 -6.89
N SER A 156 -14.18 5.60 -7.26
CA SER A 156 -15.25 5.67 -8.25
C SER A 156 -16.45 4.84 -7.81
N ARG A 157 -17.70 5.29 -7.99
CA ARG A 157 -18.84 4.43 -7.66
C ARG A 157 -18.95 3.31 -8.69
N ASP A 158 -19.11 3.65 -9.97
CA ASP A 158 -19.45 2.70 -11.04
C ASP A 158 -18.44 2.75 -12.20
N GLY A 159 -17.16 2.96 -11.89
CA GLY A 159 -16.10 3.08 -12.89
C GLY A 159 -14.82 2.35 -12.53
N SER A 160 -14.07 1.92 -13.55
CA SER A 160 -12.78 1.27 -13.35
C SER A 160 -11.69 2.27 -12.94
N ILE A 161 -10.76 1.81 -12.11
CA ILE A 161 -9.64 2.60 -11.59
C ILE A 161 -8.33 1.94 -12.01
N ALA A 162 -7.48 2.70 -12.70
CA ALA A 162 -6.11 2.37 -13.03
C ALA A 162 -5.19 3.45 -12.43
N ILE A 163 -4.25 3.04 -11.58
CA ILE A 163 -3.32 3.95 -10.90
C ILE A 163 -1.91 3.42 -11.10
N LYS A 164 -0.98 4.29 -11.50
CA LYS A 164 0.46 4.04 -11.43
C LYS A 164 1.10 4.97 -10.42
N VAL A 165 1.83 4.42 -9.46
CA VAL A 165 2.57 5.21 -8.48
C VAL A 165 4.05 5.16 -8.81
N HIS A 166 4.61 6.31 -9.12
CA HIS A 166 6.03 6.52 -9.32
C HIS A 166 6.63 7.22 -8.10
N ALA A 167 7.83 6.82 -7.73
CA ALA A 167 8.62 7.46 -6.68
C ALA A 167 9.78 8.25 -7.32
N ILE A 168 9.97 9.48 -6.91
CA ILE A 168 11.15 10.29 -7.24
C ILE A 168 11.91 10.54 -5.95
N ASP A 169 13.20 10.21 -5.94
CA ASP A 169 14.09 10.33 -4.79
C ASP A 169 13.62 9.51 -3.57
N ALA A 170 14.15 9.80 -2.38
CA ALA A 170 13.73 9.18 -1.13
C ALA A 170 12.34 9.68 -0.71
N ILE A 171 11.30 9.07 -1.27
CA ILE A 171 9.91 9.39 -0.92
C ILE A 171 9.61 9.01 0.52
N GLN A 172 8.74 9.79 1.16
CA GLN A 172 8.15 9.40 2.43
C GLN A 172 7.19 8.22 2.20
N PRO A 173 7.00 7.36 3.21
CA PRO A 173 5.95 6.35 3.15
C PRO A 173 4.59 6.96 2.80
N PHE A 174 3.80 6.20 2.05
CA PHE A 174 2.47 6.63 1.63
C PHE A 174 1.41 5.58 1.96
N PHE A 175 0.20 6.06 2.19
CA PHE A 175 -1.01 5.27 2.29
C PHE A 175 -1.88 5.55 1.06
N LEU A 176 -2.09 4.52 0.25
CA LEU A 176 -2.97 4.57 -0.92
C LEU A 176 -4.26 3.79 -0.62
N ASP A 177 -5.37 4.51 -0.58
CA ASP A 177 -6.72 3.97 -0.41
C ASP A 177 -7.49 4.07 -1.73
N VAL A 178 -7.90 2.92 -2.25
CA VAL A 178 -8.56 2.81 -3.55
C VAL A 178 -9.89 2.09 -3.38
N PHE A 179 -10.97 2.72 -3.83
CA PHE A 179 -12.31 2.13 -3.69
C PHE A 179 -13.11 2.23 -4.99
N THR A 180 -13.72 1.14 -5.41
CA THR A 180 -14.84 1.22 -6.34
C THR A 180 -15.94 0.25 -6.04
N ARG A 181 -17.20 0.69 -6.10
CA ARG A 181 -18.31 -0.24 -5.88
C ARG A 181 -18.36 -1.25 -7.03
N ASP A 182 -18.55 -0.75 -8.26
CA ASP A 182 -18.75 -1.57 -9.44
C ASP A 182 -17.70 -1.22 -10.51
N GLY A 183 -16.52 -1.84 -10.45
CA GLY A 183 -15.42 -1.52 -11.36
C GLY A 183 -14.17 -2.35 -11.12
N ARG A 184 -13.31 -2.44 -12.14
CA ARG A 184 -12.00 -3.08 -11.96
C ARG A 184 -11.02 -2.10 -11.35
N ILE A 185 -10.23 -2.56 -10.37
CA ILE A 185 -9.08 -1.84 -9.83
C ILE A 185 -7.80 -2.45 -10.38
N THR A 186 -6.90 -1.62 -10.91
CA THR A 186 -5.53 -1.99 -11.25
C THR A 186 -4.56 -0.98 -10.64
N VAL A 187 -3.69 -1.44 -9.74
CA VAL A 187 -2.67 -0.59 -9.08
C VAL A 187 -1.28 -1.06 -9.48
N LEU A 188 -0.45 -0.13 -9.94
CA LEU A 188 0.96 -0.36 -10.24
C LEU A 188 1.79 0.36 -9.19
N LEU A 189 2.55 -0.40 -8.40
CA LEU A 189 3.37 0.10 -7.31
C LEU A 189 4.84 0.28 -7.74
N PRO A 190 5.58 1.22 -7.13
CA PRO A 190 7.03 1.26 -7.32
C PRO A 190 7.69 0.06 -6.64
N ARG A 191 8.84 -0.38 -7.16
CA ARG A 191 9.63 -1.49 -6.57
C ARG A 191 10.07 -1.25 -5.13
N SER A 192 10.20 0.02 -4.75
CA SER A 192 10.55 0.45 -3.40
C SER A 192 9.40 0.33 -2.39
N PHE A 193 8.21 -0.10 -2.82
CA PHE A 193 7.09 -0.31 -1.90
C PHE A 193 7.37 -1.49 -0.97
N HIS A 194 7.36 -1.21 0.34
CA HIS A 194 7.49 -2.20 1.39
C HIS A 194 6.43 -1.99 2.46
N GLY A 195 5.45 -2.88 2.53
CA GLY A 195 4.37 -2.73 3.50
C GLY A 195 3.15 -3.60 3.26
N PRO A 196 2.14 -3.49 4.14
CA PRO A 196 0.87 -4.19 4.04
C PRO A 196 0.09 -3.82 2.78
N VAL A 197 -0.53 -4.85 2.21
CA VAL A 197 -1.44 -4.78 1.08
C VAL A 197 -2.72 -5.50 1.46
N ALA A 198 -3.84 -4.78 1.48
CA ALA A 198 -5.17 -5.31 1.74
C ALA A 198 -6.03 -5.20 0.47
N LEU A 199 -6.44 -6.35 -0.08
CA LEU A 199 -7.25 -6.43 -1.29
C LEU A 199 -8.61 -7.03 -0.97
N THR A 200 -9.66 -6.26 -1.17
CA THR A 200 -11.04 -6.67 -0.88
C THR A 200 -11.85 -6.75 -2.17
N SER A 201 -12.52 -7.88 -2.39
CA SER A 201 -13.50 -8.06 -3.46
C SER A 201 -14.59 -9.02 -3.01
N ARG A 202 -15.84 -8.55 -2.93
CA ARG A 202 -16.96 -9.36 -2.41
C ARG A 202 -17.33 -10.48 -3.38
N ASP A 203 -17.57 -10.12 -4.64
CA ASP A 203 -18.10 -11.02 -5.67
C ASP A 203 -17.12 -11.23 -6.84
N GLY A 204 -15.88 -10.73 -6.73
CA GLY A 204 -14.84 -10.85 -7.74
C GLY A 204 -13.57 -11.53 -7.24
N SER A 205 -12.42 -11.07 -7.74
CA SER A 205 -11.12 -11.67 -7.41
C SER A 205 -10.05 -10.63 -7.15
N CYS A 206 -9.14 -10.97 -6.24
CA CYS A 206 -7.95 -10.19 -5.91
C CYS A 206 -6.71 -10.96 -6.38
N THR A 207 -5.82 -10.29 -7.11
CA THR A 207 -4.60 -10.91 -7.66
C THR A 207 -3.40 -9.98 -7.53
N LEU A 208 -2.25 -10.56 -7.19
CA LEU A 208 -0.93 -9.94 -7.36
C LEU A 208 -0.32 -10.44 -8.67
N SER A 209 0.63 -9.70 -9.26
CA SER A 209 1.51 -10.26 -10.28
C SER A 209 2.45 -11.29 -9.68
N ASP A 210 3.02 -12.16 -10.52
CA ASP A 210 3.94 -13.22 -10.09
C ASP A 210 5.16 -12.63 -9.37
N GLU A 211 5.72 -11.53 -9.88
CA GLU A 211 6.88 -10.89 -9.26
C GLU A 211 6.55 -10.22 -7.93
N LEU A 212 5.41 -9.52 -7.84
CA LEU A 212 4.95 -8.92 -6.60
C LEU A 212 4.63 -10.00 -5.56
N LEU A 213 4.05 -11.12 -6.00
CA LEU A 213 3.73 -12.28 -5.16
C LEU A 213 5.01 -12.93 -4.61
N CYS A 214 6.04 -13.11 -5.44
CA CYS A 214 7.34 -13.66 -5.02
C CYS A 214 8.03 -12.78 -3.95
N ASN A 215 7.78 -11.48 -3.97
CA ASN A 215 8.29 -10.53 -2.98
C ASN A 215 7.30 -10.27 -1.83
N SER A 216 6.32 -11.16 -1.62
CA SER A 216 5.29 -10.97 -0.60
C SER A 216 5.18 -12.14 0.37
N THR A 217 4.79 -11.83 1.59
CA THR A 217 4.39 -12.79 2.63
C THR A 217 2.88 -12.76 2.79
N PRO A 218 2.15 -13.86 2.53
CA PRO A 218 0.71 -13.93 2.78
C PRO A 218 0.41 -13.82 4.28
N LEU A 219 -0.53 -12.95 4.66
CA LEU A 219 -0.93 -12.73 6.06
C LEU A 219 -2.27 -13.37 6.41
N GLY A 220 -3.09 -13.70 5.41
CA GLY A 220 -4.35 -14.42 5.59
C GLY A 220 -5.50 -13.86 4.77
N VAL A 221 -6.67 -14.48 4.95
CA VAL A 221 -7.92 -14.12 4.28
C VAL A 221 -9.03 -14.03 5.33
N ALA A 222 -9.74 -12.92 5.38
CA ALA A 222 -10.91 -12.71 6.23
C ALA A 222 -11.85 -11.69 5.59
N ASP A 223 -13.16 -11.86 5.72
CA ASP A 223 -14.18 -10.90 5.24
C ASP A 223 -13.95 -10.43 3.79
N HIS A 224 -13.79 -11.39 2.86
CA HIS A 224 -13.51 -11.12 1.44
C HIS A 224 -12.23 -10.30 1.17
N THR A 225 -11.37 -10.17 2.18
CA THR A 225 -10.13 -9.41 2.14
C THR A 225 -8.95 -10.37 2.21
N THR A 226 -8.11 -10.34 1.17
CA THR A 226 -6.82 -11.03 1.16
C THR A 226 -5.74 -10.05 1.57
N ARG A 227 -4.90 -10.44 2.53
CA ARG A 227 -3.85 -9.59 3.08
C ARG A 227 -2.47 -10.17 2.78
N PHE A 228 -1.56 -9.30 2.38
CA PHE A 228 -0.16 -9.59 2.13
C PHE A 228 0.71 -8.54 2.81
N PHE A 229 1.98 -8.88 3.04
CA PHE A 229 3.03 -7.91 3.26
C PHE A 229 4.01 -7.98 2.10
N VAL A 230 4.33 -6.87 1.45
CA VAL A 230 5.33 -6.82 0.38
C VAL A 230 6.66 -6.36 0.97
N GLY A 231 7.75 -7.07 0.69
CA GLY A 231 9.07 -6.82 1.27
C GLY A 231 9.41 -7.70 2.47
N ASP A 232 10.37 -7.24 3.27
CA ASP A 232 10.84 -7.94 4.46
C ASP A 232 9.88 -7.77 5.65
N PHE A 233 9.10 -8.81 5.93
CA PHE A 233 8.12 -8.83 7.01
C PHE A 233 8.77 -8.78 8.41
N SER A 234 10.03 -9.20 8.56
CA SER A 234 10.72 -9.21 9.85
C SER A 234 11.00 -7.80 10.38
N ALA A 235 10.99 -6.79 9.50
CA ALA A 235 11.14 -5.39 9.84
C ALA A 235 9.82 -4.73 10.34
N MET A 236 8.71 -5.47 10.36
CA MET A 236 7.45 -4.93 10.87
C MET A 236 7.54 -4.75 12.40
N PRO A 237 7.29 -3.55 12.94
CA PRO A 237 7.24 -3.36 14.38
C PRO A 237 6.07 -4.16 14.97
N ASP A 238 6.15 -4.53 16.24
CA ASP A 238 5.08 -5.24 16.92
C ASP A 238 3.72 -4.55 16.69
N PHE A 239 2.68 -5.36 16.40
CA PHE A 239 1.31 -4.94 16.06
C PHE A 239 0.65 -3.98 17.08
N ALA A 240 1.27 -3.76 18.24
CA ALA A 240 0.83 -2.78 19.23
C ALA A 240 1.07 -1.32 18.79
N SER A 241 1.92 -1.07 17.79
CA SER A 241 2.20 0.27 17.27
C SER A 241 1.49 0.53 15.94
N GLN A 242 1.02 1.77 15.75
CA GLN A 242 0.38 2.20 14.50
C GLN A 242 1.39 2.09 13.34
N TRP A 243 1.06 1.37 12.27
CA TRP A 243 1.92 1.24 11.11
C TRP A 243 2.10 2.59 10.39
N GLU A 244 3.35 3.07 10.31
CA GLU A 244 3.71 4.35 9.70
C GLU A 244 4.39 4.19 8.32
N GLY A 245 4.59 2.95 7.86
CA GLY A 245 5.23 2.63 6.58
C GLY A 245 4.29 2.74 5.36
N TYR A 246 4.72 2.17 4.24
CA TYR A 246 3.89 2.13 3.03
C TYR A 246 2.67 1.26 3.25
N GLU A 247 1.52 1.63 2.71
CA GLU A 247 0.30 0.83 2.86
C GLU A 247 -0.59 0.98 1.63
N LEU A 248 -1.14 -0.13 1.14
CA LEU A 248 -2.13 -0.17 0.09
C LEU A 248 -3.41 -0.82 0.61
N LYS A 249 -4.53 -0.11 0.50
CA LYS A 249 -5.87 -0.66 0.61
C LYS A 249 -6.59 -0.51 -0.73
N ALA A 250 -7.06 -1.62 -1.30
CA ALA A 250 -7.82 -1.62 -2.54
C ALA A 250 -9.10 -2.46 -2.39
N GLU A 251 -10.25 -1.84 -2.56
CA GLU A 251 -11.55 -2.43 -2.26
C GLU A 251 -12.52 -2.29 -3.43
N THR A 252 -13.15 -3.40 -3.80
CA THR A 252 -14.30 -3.38 -4.70
C THR A 252 -15.43 -4.31 -4.26
N ARG A 253 -16.66 -4.04 -4.68
CA ARG A 253 -17.79 -4.91 -4.38
C ARG A 253 -17.89 -6.02 -5.42
N ASP A 254 -18.14 -5.66 -6.68
CA ASP A 254 -18.45 -6.61 -7.74
C ASP A 254 -17.31 -6.74 -8.78
N GLY A 255 -16.20 -6.05 -8.53
CA GLY A 255 -15.07 -5.93 -9.43
C GLY A 255 -13.89 -6.86 -9.15
N ARG A 256 -12.85 -6.74 -9.97
CA ARG A 256 -11.57 -7.42 -9.76
C ARG A 256 -10.50 -6.43 -9.34
N VAL A 257 -9.65 -6.84 -8.41
CA VAL A 257 -8.48 -6.07 -7.95
C VAL A 257 -7.22 -6.75 -8.47
N ARG A 258 -6.37 -5.99 -9.15
CA ARG A 258 -5.05 -6.45 -9.58
C ARG A 258 -3.97 -5.47 -9.12
N VAL A 259 -2.92 -5.99 -8.51
CA VAL A 259 -1.74 -5.21 -8.12
C VAL A 259 -0.50 -5.79 -8.80
N LYS A 260 0.39 -4.94 -9.29
CA LYS A 260 1.67 -5.33 -9.89
C LYS A 260 2.70 -4.21 -9.71
N TYR A 261 3.96 -4.40 -10.12
CA TYR A 261 4.92 -3.31 -10.19
C TYR A 261 4.74 -2.47 -11.46
N VAL A 262 5.23 -1.22 -11.43
CA VAL A 262 5.16 -0.27 -12.55
C VAL A 262 5.92 -0.76 -13.78
N ASP A 263 7.09 -1.36 -13.60
CA ASP A 263 7.97 -1.86 -14.67
C ASP A 263 7.46 -3.15 -15.32
N GLU A 264 6.47 -3.81 -14.72
CA GLU A 264 5.71 -4.92 -15.32
C GLU A 264 4.61 -4.43 -16.30
N ASP A 265 4.47 -3.12 -16.49
CA ASP A 265 3.60 -2.59 -17.54
C ASP A 265 4.24 -2.74 -18.92
N GLY A 266 3.46 -3.20 -19.90
CA GLY A 266 3.96 -3.44 -21.26
C GLY A 266 4.77 -4.73 -21.47
N GLN A 267 5.27 -5.36 -20.40
CA GLN A 267 5.90 -6.69 -20.45
C GLN A 267 4.84 -7.78 -20.63
N SER A 268 4.30 -7.88 -21.84
CA SER A 268 3.49 -9.02 -22.29
C SER A 268 4.38 -10.18 -22.72
N GLY A 269 5.38 -10.52 -21.89
CA GLY A 269 6.19 -11.72 -22.10
C GLY A 269 5.31 -12.98 -22.01
N PRO A 270 5.64 -14.05 -22.75
CA PRO A 270 4.91 -15.31 -22.67
C PRO A 270 4.91 -15.79 -21.22
N LYS A 271 3.72 -15.84 -20.62
CA LYS A 271 3.49 -16.34 -19.25
C LYS A 271 4.09 -17.74 -19.13
N LEU A 272 5.25 -17.86 -18.51
CA LEU A 272 5.78 -19.16 -18.09
C LEU A 272 4.90 -19.63 -16.93
N GLY A 273 3.92 -20.47 -17.27
CA GLY A 273 3.00 -21.06 -16.33
C GLY A 273 3.73 -21.97 -15.35
N LEU A 274 3.97 -21.46 -14.14
CA LEU A 274 4.36 -22.19 -12.95
C LEU A 274 3.59 -21.55 -11.80
N PHE A 275 3.12 -22.33 -10.81
CA PHE A 275 2.22 -21.95 -9.70
C PHE A 275 0.71 -22.15 -9.93
N SER A 276 0.35 -23.33 -10.42
CA SER A 276 -0.95 -23.96 -10.14
C SER A 276 -0.80 -24.99 -9.01
N ARG A 277 -0.67 -24.55 -7.74
CA ARG A 277 -0.92 -25.36 -6.52
C ARG A 277 -0.57 -24.55 -5.27
N ILE A 278 -1.29 -24.82 -4.17
CA ILE A 278 -1.30 -24.08 -2.89
C ILE A 278 -2.25 -22.87 -3.03
N PHE A 279 -3.56 -22.95 -2.82
CA PHE A 279 -4.26 -23.44 -1.64
C PHE A 279 -5.58 -24.11 -2.03
N SER A 280 -5.74 -25.38 -1.67
CA SER A 280 -7.04 -26.03 -1.56
C SER A 280 -6.99 -26.91 -0.32
N LYS A 281 -7.62 -26.45 0.74
CA LYS A 281 -8.12 -27.28 1.82
C LYS A 281 -9.32 -26.61 2.45
#